data_AF-A0A8C7YBI7-F1
#
_entry.id   AF-A0A8C7YBI7-F1
#
_cell.length_a   1.000
_cell.length_b   1.000
_cell.length_c   1.000
_cell.angle_alpha   90.00
_cell.angle_beta   90.00
_cell.angle_gamma   90.00
#
_symmetry.space_group_name_H-M   'P 1'
#
loop_
_entity.id
_entity.type
_entity.pdbx_description
1 polymer ?
#
loop_
_entity_poly.entity_id
_entity_poly.type
_entity_poly.pdbx_seq_one_letter_code
_entity_poly.pdbx_strand_id
1 'polypeptide(L)'
;NISLLSARTHQNLRKSYYSAQMAKRVAVVLAGCGVYDGSEIHEASAVLVHLSRGGATVQMFAPNIEQMHVVNHLKGEPAEEKRNVLVESARLARGNIQDLSKLSVKDHDAVIFPGGFGAAKNLYTVYHIRSSLCSKCSSVMLAISD
;
A
#
# COMPACT_ATOMS: atom_id res chain seq x y z
N ASN A 1 -7.93 20.88 -42.69
CA ASN A 1 -6.90 20.00 -42.08
C ASN A 1 -6.30 20.58 -40.78
N ILE A 2 -7.08 21.26 -39.94
CA ILE A 2 -6.61 21.93 -38.71
C ILE A 2 -6.84 21.08 -37.43
N SER A 3 -7.74 20.07 -37.45
CA SER A 3 -8.04 19.27 -36.25
C SER A 3 -6.96 18.22 -35.89
N LEU A 4 -6.23 17.70 -36.87
CA LEU A 4 -5.19 16.69 -36.66
C LEU A 4 -3.90 17.26 -36.07
N LEU A 5 -3.60 18.55 -36.30
CA LEU A 5 -2.48 19.25 -35.69
C LEU A 5 -2.72 19.49 -34.19
N SER A 6 -3.96 19.79 -33.79
CA SER A 6 -4.33 19.98 -32.37
C SER A 6 -4.18 18.70 -31.54
N ALA A 7 -4.62 17.55 -32.05
CA ALA A 7 -4.57 16.28 -31.31
C ALA A 7 -3.14 15.80 -31.03
N ARG A 8 -2.22 15.94 -32.01
CA ARG A 8 -0.80 15.59 -31.85
C ARG A 8 -0.10 16.53 -30.87
N THR A 9 -0.40 17.82 -30.92
CA THR A 9 0.15 18.80 -29.98
C THR A 9 -0.37 18.57 -28.56
N HIS A 10 -1.65 18.25 -28.38
CA HIS A 10 -2.22 17.87 -27.09
C HIS A 10 -1.64 16.56 -26.52
N GLN A 11 -1.42 15.54 -27.37
CA GLN A 11 -0.78 14.28 -26.94
C GLN A 11 0.68 14.50 -26.52
N ASN A 12 1.43 15.31 -27.27
CA ASN A 12 2.83 15.59 -26.94
C ASN A 12 2.97 16.49 -25.71
N LEU A 13 2.09 17.48 -25.52
CA LEU A 13 2.04 18.28 -24.30
C LEU A 13 1.67 17.43 -23.09
N ARG A 14 0.67 16.53 -23.19
CA ARG A 14 0.37 15.56 -22.11
C ARG A 14 1.57 14.67 -21.78
N LYS A 15 2.26 14.15 -22.79
CA LYS A 15 3.43 13.27 -22.60
C LYS A 15 4.61 14.00 -21.96
N SER A 16 4.84 15.27 -22.35
CA SER A 16 5.87 16.14 -21.79
C SER A 16 5.55 16.57 -20.34
N TYR A 17 4.28 16.88 -20.03
CA TYR A 17 3.85 17.18 -18.66
C TYR A 17 3.94 15.96 -17.73
N TYR A 18 3.55 14.77 -18.19
CA TYR A 18 3.75 13.53 -17.43
C TYR A 18 5.24 13.17 -17.23
N SER A 19 6.10 13.51 -18.20
CA SER A 19 7.55 13.33 -18.07
C SER A 19 8.22 14.35 -17.14
N ALA A 20 7.61 15.52 -16.94
CA ALA A 20 8.10 16.56 -16.04
C ALA A 20 7.57 16.40 -14.60
N GLN A 21 6.43 15.75 -14.42
CA GLN A 21 5.90 15.39 -13.11
C GLN A 21 6.59 14.11 -12.62
N MET A 22 7.62 14.27 -11.79
CA MET A 22 8.31 13.14 -11.13
C MET A 22 7.29 12.13 -10.59
N ALA A 23 7.50 10.84 -10.91
CA ALA A 23 6.67 9.75 -10.42
C ALA A 23 6.54 9.85 -8.90
N LYS A 24 5.29 9.93 -8.41
CA LYS A 24 5.04 10.03 -6.97
C LYS A 24 5.50 8.75 -6.29
N ARG A 25 6.25 8.90 -5.20
CA ARG A 25 6.77 7.78 -4.41
C ARG A 25 5.75 7.45 -3.34
N VAL A 26 5.16 6.27 -3.37
CA VAL A 26 4.08 5.88 -2.45
C VAL A 26 4.50 4.64 -1.68
N ALA A 27 4.45 4.75 -0.34
CA ALA A 27 4.60 3.59 0.52
C ALA A 27 3.23 2.93 0.73
N VAL A 28 3.17 1.60 0.59
CA VAL A 28 1.99 0.81 0.92
C VAL A 28 2.33 -0.08 2.10
N VAL A 29 1.63 0.09 3.22
CA VAL A 29 1.88 -0.69 4.44
C VAL A 29 0.83 -1.79 4.56
N LEU A 30 1.28 -3.04 4.50
CA LEU A 30 0.47 -4.25 4.58
C LEU A 30 0.53 -4.85 5.99
N ALA A 31 -0.47 -5.67 6.30
CA ALA A 31 -0.69 -6.25 7.63
C ALA A 31 -0.84 -7.78 7.61
N GLY A 32 -0.50 -8.44 6.50
CA GLY A 32 -0.68 -9.88 6.26
C GLY A 32 -1.36 -10.11 4.91
N CYS A 33 -1.92 -11.30 4.68
CA CYS A 33 -2.61 -11.65 3.43
C CYS A 33 -3.93 -12.39 3.70
N GLY A 34 -5.01 -11.63 3.90
CA GLY A 34 -6.34 -12.16 4.24
C GLY A 34 -7.17 -11.14 5.01
N VAL A 35 -8.46 -11.02 4.72
CA VAL A 35 -9.31 -9.98 5.35
C VAL A 35 -9.41 -10.13 6.86
N TYR A 36 -9.44 -11.36 7.40
CA TYR A 36 -9.68 -11.58 8.84
C TYR A 36 -8.42 -11.52 9.71
N ASP A 37 -7.24 -11.74 9.14
CA ASP A 37 -5.97 -11.87 9.85
C ASP A 37 -4.81 -11.06 9.24
N GLY A 38 -5.05 -10.38 8.12
CA GLY A 38 -4.07 -9.61 7.37
C GLY A 38 -4.66 -8.37 6.68
N SER A 39 -4.04 -7.97 5.56
CA SER A 39 -4.61 -6.95 4.66
C SER A 39 -5.72 -7.55 3.80
N GLU A 40 -6.77 -6.76 3.57
CA GLU A 40 -7.81 -7.09 2.61
C GLU A 40 -7.19 -7.12 1.19
N ILE A 41 -7.37 -8.26 0.51
CA ILE A 41 -6.62 -8.61 -0.70
C ILE A 41 -7.13 -7.79 -1.89
N HIS A 42 -8.43 -7.52 -1.96
CA HIS A 42 -9.07 -6.81 -3.06
C HIS A 42 -8.71 -5.32 -3.03
N GLU A 43 -8.76 -4.68 -1.88
CA GLU A 43 -8.32 -3.32 -1.61
C GLU A 43 -6.83 -3.17 -1.91
N ALA A 44 -5.97 -4.05 -1.37
CA ALA A 44 -4.54 -4.01 -1.63
C ALA A 44 -4.25 -4.12 -3.14
N SER A 45 -4.91 -5.05 -3.84
CA SER A 45 -4.80 -5.19 -5.29
C SER A 45 -5.29 -3.94 -6.04
N ALA A 46 -6.45 -3.40 -5.66
CA ALA A 46 -7.02 -2.20 -6.26
C ALA A 46 -6.09 -0.98 -6.10
N VAL A 47 -5.55 -0.77 -4.89
CA VAL A 47 -4.56 0.29 -4.61
C VAL A 47 -3.35 0.15 -5.53
N LEU A 48 -2.75 -1.05 -5.61
CA LEU A 48 -1.57 -1.27 -6.45
C LEU A 48 -1.87 -1.03 -7.94
N VAL A 49 -3.03 -1.46 -8.44
CA VAL A 49 -3.47 -1.20 -9.81
C VAL A 49 -3.66 0.30 -10.06
N HIS A 50 -4.30 1.02 -9.14
CA HIS A 50 -4.54 2.46 -9.26
C HIS A 50 -3.23 3.27 -9.24
N LEU A 51 -2.31 2.93 -8.33
CA LEU A 51 -0.99 3.56 -8.25
C LEU A 51 -0.16 3.31 -9.52
N SER A 52 -0.18 2.07 -10.02
CA SER A 52 0.50 1.71 -11.27
C SER A 52 -0.06 2.49 -12.46
N ARG A 53 -1.39 2.58 -12.60
CA ARG A 53 -2.05 3.37 -13.65
C ARG A 53 -1.79 4.88 -13.52
N GLY A 54 -1.58 5.36 -12.29
CA GLY A 54 -1.20 6.73 -12.00
C GLY A 54 0.29 7.05 -12.26
N GLY A 55 1.10 6.05 -12.63
CA GLY A 55 2.54 6.22 -12.84
C GLY A 55 3.33 6.45 -11.56
N ALA A 56 2.79 6.06 -10.40
CA ALA A 56 3.47 6.16 -9.12
C ALA A 56 4.51 5.03 -8.96
N THR A 57 5.61 5.33 -8.28
CA THR A 57 6.58 4.33 -7.82
C THR A 57 6.14 3.83 -6.45
N VAL A 58 5.88 2.52 -6.34
CA VAL A 58 5.36 1.91 -5.11
C VAL A 58 6.43 1.11 -4.40
N GLN A 59 6.55 1.29 -3.10
CA GLN A 59 7.32 0.41 -2.21
C GLN A 59 6.39 -0.16 -1.14
N MET A 60 6.43 -1.47 -0.96
CA MET A 60 5.57 -2.16 0.00
C MET A 60 6.34 -2.48 1.28
N PHE A 61 5.67 -2.33 2.42
CA PHE A 61 6.23 -2.55 3.74
C PHE A 61 5.28 -3.38 4.60
N ALA A 62 5.81 -4.17 5.52
CA ALA A 62 5.03 -4.84 6.55
C ALA A 62 5.89 -5.08 7.80
N PRO A 63 5.31 -5.09 9.01
CA PRO A 63 6.08 -5.38 10.21
C PRO A 63 6.52 -6.85 10.24
N ASN A 64 7.77 -7.10 10.62
CA ASN A 64 8.29 -8.45 10.80
C ASN A 64 7.93 -9.00 12.20
N ILE A 65 6.65 -9.34 12.38
CA ILE A 65 6.09 -9.84 13.64
C ILE A 65 5.20 -11.07 13.39
N GLU A 66 4.94 -11.86 14.43
CA GLU A 66 3.88 -12.89 14.37
C GLU A 66 2.50 -12.24 14.24
N GLN A 67 1.62 -12.85 13.45
CA GLN A 67 0.20 -12.48 13.41
C GLN A 67 -0.46 -12.78 14.76
N MET A 68 -1.36 -11.90 15.20
CA MET A 68 -2.07 -12.08 16.47
C MET A 68 -2.93 -13.36 16.46
N HIS A 69 -3.66 -13.57 15.37
CA HIS A 69 -4.43 -14.79 15.11
C HIS A 69 -4.26 -15.16 13.64
N VAL A 70 -4.34 -16.45 13.34
CA VAL A 70 -4.48 -16.97 11.97
C VAL A 70 -5.91 -17.45 11.80
N VAL A 71 -6.56 -17.11 10.69
CA VAL A 71 -7.97 -17.44 10.47
C VAL A 71 -8.12 -18.33 9.25
N ASN A 72 -8.83 -19.45 9.43
CA ASN A 72 -9.29 -20.22 8.30
C ASN A 72 -10.45 -19.50 7.62
N HIS A 73 -10.18 -18.86 6.49
CA HIS A 73 -11.17 -18.05 5.77
C HIS A 73 -12.33 -18.87 5.18
N LEU A 74 -12.21 -20.20 5.05
CA LEU A 74 -13.32 -21.07 4.62
C LEU A 74 -14.34 -21.29 5.75
N LYS A 75 -13.88 -21.41 6.99
CA LYS A 75 -14.73 -21.64 8.17
C LYS A 75 -15.07 -20.36 8.93
N GLY A 76 -14.28 -19.30 8.77
CA GLY A 76 -14.37 -18.08 9.57
C GLY A 76 -13.85 -18.24 11.00
N GLU A 77 -13.14 -19.32 11.30
CA GLU A 77 -12.68 -19.68 12.65
C GLU A 77 -11.16 -19.52 12.80
N PRO A 78 -10.66 -19.19 14.01
CA PRO A 78 -9.22 -19.22 14.29
C PRO A 78 -8.61 -20.60 14.03
N ALA A 79 -7.43 -20.63 13.44
CA ALA A 79 -6.60 -21.82 13.31
C ALA A 79 -5.47 -21.79 14.35
N GLU A 80 -5.10 -22.95 14.89
CA GLU A 80 -3.94 -23.11 15.79
C GLU A 80 -2.63 -23.13 14.99
N GLU A 81 -2.44 -22.13 14.14
CA GLU A 81 -1.23 -21.93 13.34
C GLU A 81 -0.59 -20.59 13.69
N LYS A 82 0.72 -20.49 13.45
CA LYS A 82 1.45 -19.23 13.53
C LYS A 82 1.95 -18.83 12.15
N ARG A 83 1.76 -17.56 11.82
CA ARG A 83 2.26 -16.95 10.58
C ARG A 83 2.91 -15.62 10.88
N ASN A 84 3.84 -15.21 10.03
CA ASN A 84 4.52 -13.92 10.14
C ASN A 84 3.92 -12.92 9.16
N VAL A 85 3.66 -11.70 9.66
CA VAL A 85 2.98 -10.64 8.90
C VAL A 85 3.77 -10.23 7.65
N LEU A 86 5.09 -10.07 7.73
CA LEU A 86 5.95 -9.72 6.59
C LEU A 86 5.98 -10.85 5.55
N VAL A 87 6.11 -12.10 6.00
CA VAL A 87 6.14 -13.28 5.12
C VAL A 87 4.83 -13.44 4.36
N GLU A 88 3.68 -13.31 5.04
CA GLU A 88 2.39 -13.43 4.38
C GLU A 88 2.11 -12.23 3.46
N SER A 89 2.50 -11.02 3.87
CA SER A 89 2.38 -9.82 3.01
C SER A 89 3.22 -9.92 1.73
N ALA A 90 4.32 -10.68 1.74
CA ALA A 90 5.13 -10.92 0.54
C ALA A 90 4.33 -11.61 -0.59
N ARG A 91 3.23 -12.31 -0.26
CA ARG A 91 2.31 -12.90 -1.25
C ARG A 91 1.65 -11.82 -2.11
N LEU A 92 1.18 -10.73 -1.49
CA LEU A 92 0.59 -9.58 -2.19
C LEU A 92 1.66 -8.81 -2.98
N ALA A 93 2.84 -8.65 -2.39
CA ALA A 93 3.94 -7.90 -2.97
C ALA A 93 4.75 -8.66 -4.03
N ARG A 94 4.44 -9.94 -4.30
CA ARG A 94 5.22 -10.83 -5.16
C ARG A 94 6.71 -10.84 -4.78
N GLY A 95 6.99 -10.87 -3.49
CA GLY A 95 8.34 -10.84 -2.92
C GLY A 95 9.01 -9.46 -2.83
N ASN A 96 8.46 -8.42 -3.46
CA ASN A 96 9.01 -7.06 -3.40
C ASN A 96 8.46 -6.27 -2.19
N ILE A 97 8.86 -6.68 -0.98
CA ILE A 97 8.43 -6.07 0.27
C ILE A 97 9.61 -5.88 1.23
N GLN A 98 9.56 -4.83 2.04
CA GLN A 98 10.55 -4.56 3.07
C GLN A 98 9.95 -4.56 4.47
N ASP A 99 10.80 -4.75 5.47
CA ASP A 99 10.41 -4.58 6.87
C ASP A 99 9.98 -3.11 7.10
N LEU A 100 8.85 -2.93 7.79
CA LEU A 100 8.32 -1.61 8.14
C LEU A 100 9.31 -0.73 8.92
N SER A 101 10.25 -1.32 9.66
CA SER A 101 11.34 -0.58 10.33
C SER A 101 12.26 0.18 9.37
N LYS A 102 12.30 -0.22 8.09
CA LYS A 102 13.07 0.45 7.03
C LYS A 102 12.31 1.59 6.36
N LEU A 103 11.04 1.80 6.69
CA LEU A 103 10.23 2.86 6.12
C LEU A 103 10.77 4.23 6.55
N SER A 104 11.21 5.01 5.58
CA SER A 104 11.63 6.41 5.78
C SER A 104 10.62 7.35 5.14
N VAL A 105 10.09 8.25 5.97
CA VAL A 105 9.08 9.26 5.57
C VAL A 105 9.64 10.24 4.52
N LYS A 106 10.95 10.47 4.52
CA LYS A 106 11.61 11.39 3.58
C LYS A 106 11.64 10.84 2.15
N ASP A 107 11.54 9.52 2.02
CA ASP A 107 11.67 8.82 0.75
C ASP A 107 10.34 8.62 0.02
N HIS A 108 9.24 9.09 0.62
CA HIS A 108 7.89 8.87 0.13
C HIS A 108 7.06 10.16 0.19
N ASP A 109 6.21 10.36 -0.80
CA ASP A 109 5.30 11.49 -0.90
C ASP A 109 3.94 11.19 -0.26
N ALA A 110 3.58 9.91 -0.13
CA ALA A 110 2.34 9.45 0.49
C ALA A 110 2.51 8.06 1.10
N VAL A 111 1.63 7.74 2.05
CA VAL A 111 1.54 6.40 2.66
C VAL A 111 0.10 5.93 2.63
N ILE A 112 -0.13 4.71 2.15
CA ILE A 112 -1.45 4.09 2.04
C ILE A 112 -1.48 2.84 2.91
N PHE A 113 -2.59 2.66 3.62
CA PHE A 113 -2.89 1.49 4.43
C PHE A 113 -4.15 0.84 3.87
N PRO A 114 -4.02 -0.29 3.14
CA PRO A 114 -5.17 -1.13 2.83
C PRO A 114 -5.83 -1.61 4.12
N GLY A 115 -7.14 -1.81 4.08
CA GLY A 115 -7.95 -2.29 5.19
C GLY A 115 -7.71 -3.75 5.54
N GLY A 116 -8.74 -4.38 6.09
CA GLY A 116 -8.68 -5.72 6.67
C GLY A 116 -8.45 -5.71 8.18
N PHE A 117 -8.96 -6.73 8.86
CA PHE A 117 -8.87 -6.87 10.30
C PHE A 117 -7.43 -7.06 10.79
N GLY A 118 -6.52 -7.54 9.95
CA GLY A 118 -5.10 -7.60 10.28
C GLY A 118 -4.48 -6.21 10.47
N ALA A 119 -4.98 -5.18 9.78
CA ALA A 119 -4.55 -3.81 10.05
C ALA A 119 -4.91 -3.41 11.49
N ALA A 120 -6.16 -3.66 11.91
CA ALA A 120 -6.61 -3.37 13.27
C ALA A 120 -5.98 -4.27 14.35
N LYS A 121 -5.51 -5.48 14.02
CA LYS A 121 -4.94 -6.42 14.99
C LYS A 121 -3.42 -6.35 15.07
N ASN A 122 -2.76 -6.42 13.92
CA ASN A 122 -1.31 -6.54 13.81
C ASN A 122 -0.64 -5.16 13.77
N LEU A 123 -1.29 -4.15 13.20
CA LEU A 123 -0.74 -2.81 13.19
C LEU A 123 -1.03 -2.06 14.49
N TYR A 124 -2.07 -2.39 15.31
CA TYR A 124 -2.47 -1.60 16.53
C TYR A 124 -1.31 -1.32 17.49
N THR A 125 -0.49 -2.35 17.75
CA THR A 125 0.74 -2.24 18.55
C THR A 125 1.82 -1.37 17.88
N VAL A 126 1.80 -1.27 16.55
CA VAL A 126 2.69 -0.46 15.71
C VAL A 126 2.17 0.98 15.48
N TYR A 127 0.90 1.32 15.80
CA TYR A 127 0.34 2.67 15.62
C TYR A 127 0.94 3.74 16.56
N HIS A 128 1.93 3.43 17.40
CA HIS A 128 2.80 4.48 17.99
C HIS A 128 3.57 5.30 16.92
N ILE A 129 3.53 4.88 15.65
CA ILE A 129 4.06 5.63 14.50
C ILE A 129 3.06 6.70 13.97
N ARG A 130 1.80 6.76 14.45
CA ARG A 130 0.83 7.80 14.01
C ARG A 130 1.24 9.23 14.38
N SER A 131 1.97 9.44 15.48
CA SER A 131 2.27 10.81 15.95
C SER A 131 3.38 11.48 15.14
N SER A 132 4.35 10.73 14.62
CA SER A 132 5.51 11.30 13.92
C SER A 132 5.33 11.44 12.41
N LEU A 133 4.51 10.59 11.78
CA LEU A 133 4.18 10.68 10.35
C LEU A 133 3.09 11.72 10.05
N CYS A 134 2.07 11.82 10.91
CA CYS A 134 0.94 12.75 10.74
C CYS A 134 1.36 14.22 10.80
N SER A 135 2.44 14.54 11.53
CA SER A 135 2.91 15.94 11.70
C SER A 135 3.80 16.44 10.54
N LYS A 136 4.29 15.55 9.66
CA LYS A 136 5.27 15.91 8.61
C LYS A 136 4.82 15.61 7.17
N CYS A 137 3.82 14.76 6.97
CA CYS A 137 3.24 14.50 5.63
C CYS A 137 1.91 15.25 5.47
N SER A 138 1.94 16.37 4.75
CA SER A 138 0.72 17.10 4.31
C SER A 138 -0.07 16.35 3.22
N SER A 139 0.40 15.20 2.75
CA SER A 139 -0.14 14.49 1.60
C SER A 139 -0.67 13.11 1.98
N VAL A 140 -1.99 13.06 2.18
CA VAL A 140 -2.89 11.92 2.00
C VAL A 140 -2.46 10.63 2.71
N MET A 141 -2.89 10.48 3.97
CA MET A 141 -3.14 9.15 4.56
C MET A 141 -4.48 8.67 4.03
N LEU A 142 -4.49 7.91 2.94
CA LEU A 142 -5.69 7.19 2.50
C LEU A 142 -5.70 5.87 3.27
N ALA A 143 -6.44 5.82 4.38
CA ALA A 143 -6.97 4.56 4.87
C ALA A 143 -8.16 4.24 3.95
N ILE A 144 -8.00 3.22 3.10
CA ILE A 144 -9.17 2.61 2.47
C ILE A 144 -9.69 1.66 3.53
N SER A 145 -10.88 1.94 4.02
CA SER A 145 -11.59 1.12 4.98
C SER A 145 -13.04 1.24 4.56
N ASP A 146 -13.66 0.11 4.22
CA ASP A 146 -15.12 0.03 4.13
C ASP A 146 -15.77 0.37 5.50
#